data_AF-A0A6L5XEP2-F1
#
_entry.id   AF-A0A6L5XEP2-F1
#
_cell.length_a   1.000
_cell.length_b   1.000
_cell.length_c   1.000
_cell.angle_alpha   90.00
_cell.angle_beta   90.00
_cell.angle_gamma   90.00
#
_symmetry.space_group_name_H-M   'P 1'
#
loop_
_entity.id
_entity.type
_entity.pdbx_description
1 polymer ?
#
loop_
_entity_poly.entity_id
_entity_poly.type
_entity_poly.pdbx_seq_one_letter_code
_entity_poly.pdbx_strand_id
1 'polypeptide(L)'
;MTYPLISEYVEAVRNAEDNFDKLRNLRPVTDDNGDPVMTGGNFAVVFKMRDEKNDKLYAVKCFLKDQPNRAENYRMIAEELEYVSSSFLTKFQYLDNELFVDAAHADGEEFPVLLMDWVEGTNLDLYIRQHLHDSYQLHLLAYQFSRLALWLMPQPFAHGDLKPDNIMVREDGTLVLIDYDGMFVPAMKGQKAREMGSPDFRHPARTEETFNEHIDDFSLASILLSLRVIAEEPALLEKYGAADRLLFSEKDYRAIHDCQLLKDIFPSECPEVNTLVGLFIIALTQSDLSNVSFRLLSLERPKEPEIEIISTEVTEEDKKDAWTDEFGVKYSKDGKKLLKSTNSYLTNYTIRQGTRSICNGAFSWCTSLQSVTIPDSVTSIGNSAFSSCDSLQSVNIPNSVTSIGDRAFAVCDSLQSVTIPDSVTSIGDWAFAGCSSLQSVTIPDSVTSISDRAFMGCSSLQSVTIPDSVTSIGNSAFSYCKSLQSVTIPDSVTSIGNSAFENCSSLQSVIISDSVTSIGNLAFSYCDSL
;
A
#
# COMPACT_ATOMS: atom_id res chain seq x y z
N MET A 1 23.08 18.51 -25.93
CA MET A 1 21.67 18.29 -26.30
C MET A 1 20.83 18.97 -25.25
N THR A 2 20.22 20.09 -25.59
CA THR A 2 19.12 20.66 -24.80
C THR A 2 17.90 19.79 -25.06
N TYR A 3 17.35 19.19 -24.01
CA TYR A 3 16.08 18.47 -24.10
C TYR A 3 14.95 19.48 -24.30
N PRO A 4 13.91 19.14 -25.07
CA PRO A 4 12.72 19.97 -25.17
C PRO A 4 12.10 20.22 -23.80
N LEU A 5 11.47 21.38 -23.65
CA LEU A 5 10.70 21.74 -22.47
C LEU A 5 9.46 20.85 -22.36
N ILE A 6 8.99 20.61 -21.14
CA ILE A 6 7.76 19.86 -20.87
C ILE A 6 6.57 20.46 -21.64
N SER A 7 6.50 21.78 -21.71
CA SER A 7 5.46 22.50 -22.46
C SER A 7 5.49 22.19 -23.96
N GLU A 8 6.66 21.92 -24.53
CA GLU A 8 6.82 21.57 -25.95
C GLU A 8 6.30 20.15 -26.22
N TYR A 9 6.52 19.20 -25.30
CA TYR A 9 5.92 17.87 -25.39
C TYR A 9 4.40 17.90 -25.27
N VAL A 10 3.87 18.63 -24.28
CA VAL A 10 2.42 18.74 -24.06
C VAL A 10 1.73 19.38 -25.28
N GLU A 11 2.36 20.38 -25.87
CA GLU A 11 1.84 21.05 -27.06
C GLU A 11 1.92 20.16 -28.30
N ALA A 12 3.00 19.41 -28.48
CA ALA A 12 3.12 18.41 -29.55
C ALA A 12 2.02 17.35 -29.48
N VAL A 13 1.70 16.84 -28.27
CA VAL A 13 0.62 15.85 -28.08
C VAL A 13 -0.75 16.40 -28.49
N ARG A 14 -0.98 17.70 -28.31
CA ARG A 14 -2.25 18.36 -28.68
C ARG A 14 -2.38 18.60 -30.18
N ASN A 15 -1.25 18.81 -30.85
CA ASN A 15 -1.19 19.20 -32.26
C ASN A 15 -0.85 18.05 -33.21
N ALA A 16 -0.73 16.82 -32.69
CA ALA A 16 -0.44 15.65 -33.49
C ALA A 16 -1.54 15.42 -34.56
N GLU A 17 -1.13 15.43 -35.83
CA GLU A 17 -2.06 15.39 -36.97
C GLU A 17 -2.54 13.96 -37.28
N ASP A 18 -1.62 13.00 -37.30
CA ASP A 18 -1.89 11.63 -37.78
C ASP A 18 -2.76 10.79 -36.83
N ASN A 19 -2.60 10.92 -35.50
CA ASN A 19 -3.53 10.34 -34.51
C ASN A 19 -4.33 11.41 -33.73
N PHE A 20 -4.63 12.54 -34.38
CA PHE A 20 -5.43 13.66 -33.83
C PHE A 20 -6.70 13.19 -33.11
N ASP A 21 -7.44 12.25 -33.69
CA ASP A 21 -8.69 11.77 -33.08
C ASP A 21 -8.50 11.13 -31.70
N LYS A 22 -7.34 10.52 -31.46
CA LYS A 22 -6.98 9.84 -30.21
C LYS A 22 -6.34 10.79 -29.20
N LEU A 23 -5.40 11.64 -29.61
CA LEU A 23 -4.61 12.46 -28.67
C LEU A 23 -5.22 13.84 -28.35
N ARG A 24 -6.03 14.43 -29.26
CA ARG A 24 -6.50 15.84 -29.10
C ARG A 24 -7.26 16.15 -27.81
N ASN A 25 -7.95 15.15 -27.24
CA ASN A 25 -8.79 15.33 -26.05
C ASN A 25 -8.01 15.06 -24.75
N LEU A 26 -6.73 14.68 -24.85
CA LEU A 26 -5.90 14.43 -23.69
C LEU A 26 -5.44 15.75 -23.06
N ARG A 27 -5.53 15.81 -21.74
CA ARG A 27 -4.99 16.90 -20.92
C ARG A 27 -4.05 16.34 -19.86
N PRO A 28 -2.93 17.03 -19.58
CA PRO A 28 -2.08 16.62 -18.48
C PRO A 28 -2.84 16.70 -17.17
N VAL A 29 -2.74 15.64 -16.38
CA VAL A 29 -3.10 15.70 -14.97
C VAL A 29 -2.00 16.47 -14.25
N THR A 30 -2.38 17.43 -13.41
CA THR A 30 -1.43 18.24 -12.65
C THR A 30 -1.36 17.79 -11.20
N ASP A 31 -0.20 17.96 -10.57
CA ASP A 31 -0.03 17.84 -9.13
C ASP A 31 -0.60 19.07 -8.39
N ASP A 32 -0.42 19.10 -7.06
CA ASP A 32 -0.89 20.19 -6.19
C ASP A 32 -0.23 21.55 -6.48
N ASN A 33 0.93 21.55 -7.16
CA ASN A 33 1.63 22.76 -7.58
C ASN A 33 1.19 23.26 -8.96
N GLY A 34 0.32 22.51 -9.65
CA GLY A 34 -0.12 22.80 -11.00
C GLY A 34 0.84 22.30 -12.08
N ASP A 35 1.86 21.52 -11.71
CA ASP A 35 2.82 20.94 -12.65
C ASP A 35 2.30 19.60 -13.20
N PRO A 36 2.54 19.27 -14.49
CA PRO A 36 2.13 17.99 -15.05
C PRO A 36 2.74 16.80 -14.30
N VAL A 37 1.91 15.82 -13.94
CA VAL A 37 2.35 14.55 -13.37
C VAL A 37 3.05 13.74 -14.46
N MET A 38 4.37 13.56 -14.30
CA MET A 38 5.19 12.85 -15.29
C MET A 38 6.39 12.12 -14.66
N THR A 39 6.92 11.15 -15.40
CA THR A 39 8.19 10.48 -15.09
C THR A 39 9.14 10.62 -16.27
N GLY A 40 10.31 11.23 -16.04
CA GLY A 40 11.35 11.39 -17.04
C GLY A 40 12.41 10.28 -16.95
N GLY A 41 12.85 9.76 -18.09
CA GLY A 41 13.97 8.82 -18.19
C GLY A 41 14.93 9.17 -19.32
N ASN A 42 16.03 8.42 -19.43
CA ASN A 42 17.06 8.65 -20.46
C ASN A 42 16.57 8.47 -21.91
N PHE A 43 15.42 7.81 -22.10
CA PHE A 43 14.91 7.38 -23.41
C PHE A 43 13.47 7.81 -23.70
N ALA A 44 12.69 8.19 -22.67
CA ALA A 44 11.29 8.55 -22.81
C ALA A 44 10.84 9.48 -21.68
N VAL A 45 9.77 10.22 -21.92
CA VAL A 45 9.00 10.95 -20.90
C VAL A 45 7.59 10.37 -20.88
N VAL A 46 7.08 10.04 -19.70
CA VAL A 46 5.73 9.48 -19.54
C VAL A 46 4.85 10.50 -18.85
N PHE A 47 3.73 10.85 -19.46
CA PHE A 47 2.74 11.79 -18.92
C PHE A 47 1.51 11.05 -18.41
N LYS A 48 1.00 11.44 -17.22
CA LYS A 48 -0.36 11.11 -16.81
C LYS A 48 -1.32 12.07 -17.49
N MET A 49 -2.17 11.53 -18.38
CA MET A 49 -3.13 12.29 -19.17
C MET A 49 -4.56 11.85 -18.85
N ARG A 50 -5.50 12.79 -18.93
CA ARG A 50 -6.94 12.57 -18.79
C ARG A 50 -7.61 12.86 -20.13
N ASP A 51 -8.45 11.94 -20.61
CA ASP A 51 -9.32 12.17 -21.77
C ASP A 51 -10.57 12.94 -21.33
N GLU A 52 -10.71 14.18 -21.81
CA GLU A 52 -11.83 15.07 -21.47
C GLU A 52 -13.21 14.53 -21.88
N LYS A 53 -13.28 13.56 -22.81
CA LYS A 53 -14.58 13.05 -23.29
C LYS A 53 -15.20 11.99 -22.39
N ASN A 54 -14.37 11.17 -21.74
CA ASN A 54 -14.82 10.00 -20.98
C ASN A 54 -14.20 9.92 -19.58
N ASP A 55 -13.41 10.93 -19.19
CA ASP A 55 -12.69 11.04 -17.91
C ASP A 55 -11.70 9.89 -17.65
N LYS A 56 -11.33 9.12 -18.67
CA LYS A 56 -10.37 8.02 -18.55
C LYS A 56 -8.95 8.54 -18.46
N LEU A 57 -8.15 7.91 -17.60
CA LEU A 57 -6.74 8.20 -17.43
C LEU A 57 -5.86 7.31 -18.31
N TYR A 58 -4.82 7.91 -18.87
CA TYR A 58 -3.84 7.29 -19.75
C TYR A 58 -2.43 7.65 -19.34
N ALA A 59 -1.50 6.73 -19.54
CA ALA A 59 -0.07 7.03 -19.61
C ALA A 59 0.31 7.27 -21.07
N VAL A 60 0.88 8.44 -21.37
CA VAL A 60 1.41 8.77 -22.71
C VAL A 60 2.92 8.77 -22.64
N LYS A 61 3.56 7.72 -23.18
CA LYS A 61 5.02 7.59 -23.23
C LYS A 61 5.53 8.14 -24.56
N CYS A 62 6.22 9.27 -24.47
CA CYS A 62 6.85 9.96 -25.59
C CYS A 62 8.33 9.56 -25.67
N PHE A 63 8.75 8.91 -26.75
CA PHE A 63 10.14 8.49 -26.91
C PHE A 63 11.05 9.67 -27.30
N LEU A 64 12.27 9.68 -26.77
CA LEU A 64 13.24 10.76 -26.98
C LEU A 64 14.28 10.48 -28.07
N LYS A 65 14.41 9.21 -28.47
CA LYS A 65 15.39 8.70 -29.45
C LYS A 65 14.84 7.47 -30.13
N ASP A 66 15.08 7.29 -31.41
CA ASP A 66 14.77 6.04 -32.10
C ASP A 66 15.69 4.88 -31.61
N GLN A 67 15.19 3.65 -31.70
CA GLN A 67 15.96 2.43 -31.45
C GLN A 67 15.66 1.40 -32.54
N PRO A 68 16.66 0.65 -33.03
CA PRO A 68 16.46 -0.38 -34.03
C PRO A 68 15.34 -1.37 -33.64
N ASN A 69 14.41 -1.61 -34.57
CA ASN A 69 13.28 -2.54 -34.44
C ASN A 69 12.27 -2.23 -33.32
N ARG A 70 12.39 -1.11 -32.59
CA ARG A 70 11.50 -0.79 -31.46
C ARG A 70 10.05 -0.63 -31.92
N ALA A 71 9.82 0.08 -33.03
CA ALA A 71 8.49 0.32 -33.58
C ALA A 71 7.80 -0.99 -33.97
N GLU A 72 8.52 -1.87 -34.66
CA GLU A 72 8.01 -3.20 -35.03
C GLU A 72 7.68 -4.03 -33.78
N ASN A 73 8.56 -4.04 -32.78
CA ASN A 73 8.34 -4.75 -31.53
C ASN A 73 7.07 -4.27 -30.80
N TYR A 74 6.88 -2.96 -30.63
CA TYR A 74 5.69 -2.44 -29.96
C TYR A 74 4.40 -2.67 -30.74
N ARG A 75 4.43 -2.62 -32.09
CA ARG A 75 3.28 -3.00 -32.91
C ARG A 75 2.92 -4.48 -32.69
N MET A 76 3.91 -5.37 -32.75
CA MET A 76 3.69 -6.79 -32.50
C MET A 76 3.12 -7.06 -31.11
N ILE A 77 3.65 -6.41 -30.06
CA ILE A 77 3.09 -6.56 -28.71
C ILE A 77 1.65 -6.02 -28.67
N ALA A 78 1.38 -4.84 -29.23
CA ALA A 78 0.03 -4.27 -29.22
C ALA A 78 -0.98 -5.20 -29.93
N GLU A 79 -0.58 -5.81 -31.06
CA GLU A 79 -1.38 -6.80 -31.78
C GLU A 79 -1.63 -8.06 -30.94
N GLU A 80 -0.60 -8.62 -30.30
CA GLU A 80 -0.76 -9.81 -29.43
C GLU A 80 -1.64 -9.51 -28.21
N LEU A 81 -1.45 -8.34 -27.58
CA LEU A 81 -2.23 -7.93 -26.41
C LEU A 81 -3.71 -7.64 -26.72
N GLU A 82 -4.07 -7.38 -27.98
CA GLU A 82 -5.46 -7.25 -28.40
C GLU A 82 -6.26 -8.54 -28.08
N TYR A 83 -5.61 -9.70 -28.15
CA TYR A 83 -6.22 -11.02 -27.93
C TYR A 83 -5.98 -11.58 -26.53
N VAL A 84 -5.21 -10.88 -25.68
CA VAL A 84 -4.85 -11.32 -24.34
C VAL A 84 -5.68 -10.58 -23.30
N SER A 85 -6.65 -11.28 -22.71
CA SER A 85 -7.42 -10.75 -21.59
C SER A 85 -6.76 -11.14 -20.26
N SER A 86 -6.19 -10.17 -19.54
CA SER A 86 -5.56 -10.41 -18.23
C SER A 86 -5.66 -9.19 -17.34
N SER A 87 -5.81 -9.41 -16.03
CA SER A 87 -5.72 -8.36 -15.01
C SER A 87 -4.27 -7.96 -14.69
N PHE A 88 -3.29 -8.75 -15.15
CA PHE A 88 -1.87 -8.55 -14.87
C PHE A 88 -1.18 -7.54 -15.82
N LEU A 89 -1.85 -7.11 -16.88
CA LEU A 89 -1.29 -6.21 -17.89
C LEU A 89 -2.18 -4.99 -18.11
N THR A 90 -1.54 -3.85 -18.35
CA THR A 90 -2.22 -2.70 -18.95
C THR A 90 -2.32 -2.88 -20.47
N LYS A 91 -3.44 -2.44 -21.04
CA LYS A 91 -3.60 -2.36 -22.48
C LYS A 91 -2.86 -1.14 -22.99
N PHE A 92 -2.22 -1.29 -24.15
CA PHE A 92 -1.61 -0.16 -24.81
C PHE A 92 -1.79 -0.20 -26.32
N GLN A 93 -1.61 0.96 -26.94
CA GLN A 93 -1.56 1.14 -28.38
C GLN A 93 -0.27 1.85 -28.74
N TYR A 94 0.41 1.33 -29.76
CA TYR A 94 1.53 2.00 -30.40
C TYR A 94 1.01 2.89 -31.53
N LEU A 95 1.41 4.17 -31.52
CA LEU A 95 1.02 5.17 -32.50
C LEU A 95 2.28 5.60 -33.27
N ASP A 96 2.33 5.27 -34.56
CA ASP A 96 3.45 5.63 -35.46
C ASP A 96 3.49 7.17 -35.67
N ASN A 97 4.70 7.73 -35.74
CA ASN A 97 5.00 9.10 -36.22
C ASN A 97 4.12 10.23 -35.63
N GLU A 98 3.90 10.22 -34.32
CA GLU A 98 2.83 11.01 -33.74
C GLU A 98 3.28 12.36 -33.16
N LEU A 99 4.53 12.48 -32.69
CA LEU A 99 4.99 13.70 -32.03
C LEU A 99 6.13 14.37 -32.76
N PHE A 100 5.84 15.55 -33.30
CA PHE A 100 6.86 16.52 -33.68
C PHE A 100 7.12 17.47 -32.52
N VAL A 101 8.32 17.42 -31.95
CA VAL A 101 8.74 18.36 -30.89
C VAL A 101 9.82 19.26 -31.46
N ASP A 102 9.50 20.55 -31.64
CA ASP A 102 10.43 21.56 -32.17
C ASP A 102 11.54 21.87 -31.16
N ALA A 103 12.51 20.96 -31.04
CA ALA A 103 13.77 21.26 -30.42
C ALA A 103 14.59 22.03 -31.46
N ALA A 104 15.09 23.21 -31.13
CA ALA A 104 15.85 24.08 -32.05
C ALA A 104 17.05 23.44 -32.79
N HIS A 105 17.38 22.16 -32.55
CA HIS A 105 18.45 21.37 -33.15
C HIS A 105 18.06 19.88 -33.43
N ALA A 106 16.77 19.51 -33.38
CA ALA A 106 16.33 18.19 -33.85
C ALA A 106 15.94 18.32 -35.32
N ASP A 107 16.51 17.49 -36.19
CA ASP A 107 16.35 17.54 -37.66
C ASP A 107 14.94 17.11 -38.10
N GLY A 108 13.90 17.77 -37.59
CA GLY A 108 12.50 17.52 -37.94
C GLY A 108 12.03 16.09 -37.68
N GLU A 109 12.60 15.39 -36.69
CA GLU A 109 12.28 14.00 -36.40
C GLU A 109 10.95 13.87 -35.64
N GLU A 110 10.03 13.06 -36.18
CA GLU A 110 8.80 12.63 -35.52
C GLU A 110 9.10 11.45 -34.59
N PHE A 111 8.57 11.50 -33.37
CA PHE A 111 8.72 10.43 -32.38
C PHE A 111 7.41 9.65 -32.23
N PRO A 112 7.49 8.31 -32.13
CA PRO A 112 6.32 7.50 -31.84
C PRO A 112 5.81 7.72 -30.42
N VAL A 113 4.56 7.34 -30.18
CA VAL A 113 3.90 7.43 -28.88
C VAL A 113 3.34 6.08 -28.48
N LEU A 114 3.52 5.72 -27.20
CA LEU A 114 2.77 4.63 -26.58
C LEU A 114 1.64 5.24 -25.75
N LEU A 115 0.40 4.91 -26.09
CA LEU A 115 -0.78 5.26 -25.32
C LEU A 115 -1.21 4.05 -24.50
N MET A 116 -1.10 4.11 -23.17
CA MET A 116 -1.39 3.00 -22.27
C MET A 116 -2.51 3.39 -21.29
N ASP A 117 -3.29 2.41 -20.85
CA ASP A 117 -4.18 2.61 -19.71
C ASP A 117 -3.35 2.98 -18.48
N TRP A 118 -3.74 4.07 -17.78
CA TRP A 118 -3.10 4.45 -16.52
C TRP A 118 -3.42 3.42 -15.44
N VAL A 119 -2.43 3.09 -14.61
CA VAL A 119 -2.57 2.19 -13.47
C VAL A 119 -2.30 2.99 -12.21
N GLU A 120 -3.29 3.06 -11.32
CA GLU A 120 -3.10 3.65 -9.99
C GLU A 120 -2.46 2.63 -9.04
N GLY A 121 -1.46 3.11 -8.29
CA GLY A 121 -0.88 2.47 -7.12
C GLY A 121 0.63 2.66 -7.06
N THR A 122 1.34 1.71 -6.45
CA THR A 122 2.73 1.89 -6.02
C THR A 122 3.68 0.90 -6.69
N ASN A 123 4.88 1.33 -7.06
CA ASN A 123 5.94 0.42 -7.54
C ASN A 123 6.24 -0.68 -6.52
N LEU A 124 6.56 -1.89 -6.99
CA LEU A 124 6.77 -3.07 -6.13
C LEU A 124 7.80 -2.82 -5.03
N ASP A 125 8.91 -2.17 -5.35
CA ASP A 125 9.98 -1.87 -4.41
C ASP A 125 9.54 -0.89 -3.32
N LEU A 126 8.76 0.13 -3.67
CA LEU A 126 8.21 1.10 -2.72
C LEU A 126 7.12 0.46 -1.86
N TYR A 127 6.25 -0.36 -2.46
CA TYR A 127 5.20 -1.09 -1.74
C TYR A 127 5.81 -1.99 -0.66
N ILE A 128 6.85 -2.75 -1.00
CA ILE A 128 7.57 -3.59 -0.04
C ILE A 128 8.08 -2.76 1.12
N ARG A 129 8.73 -1.61 0.85
CA ARG A 129 9.28 -0.73 1.90
C ARG A 129 8.19 -0.16 2.80
N GLN A 130 7.03 0.21 2.26
CA GLN A 130 5.88 0.70 3.03
C GLN A 130 5.28 -0.38 3.95
N HIS A 131 5.39 -1.65 3.58
CA HIS A 131 4.78 -2.78 4.28
C HIS A 131 5.80 -3.72 4.94
N LEU A 132 7.02 -3.24 5.23
CA LEU A 132 8.09 -4.07 5.81
C LEU A 132 7.71 -4.72 7.16
N HIS A 133 6.74 -4.14 7.87
CA HIS A 133 6.27 -4.65 9.16
C HIS A 133 4.97 -5.47 9.05
N ASP A 134 4.39 -5.61 7.87
CA ASP A 134 3.17 -6.39 7.63
C ASP A 134 3.50 -7.74 6.99
N SER A 135 3.68 -8.76 7.83
CA SER A 135 4.01 -10.10 7.38
C SER A 135 2.95 -10.69 6.45
N TYR A 136 1.66 -10.44 6.69
CA TYR A 136 0.59 -10.95 5.84
C TYR A 136 0.68 -10.36 4.43
N GLN A 137 0.85 -9.04 4.33
CA GLN A 137 0.97 -8.35 3.04
C GLN A 137 2.19 -8.81 2.26
N LEU A 138 3.35 -8.97 2.90
CA LEU A 138 4.56 -9.47 2.23
C LEU A 138 4.40 -10.92 1.72
N HIS A 139 3.74 -11.79 2.51
CA HIS A 139 3.40 -13.15 2.09
C HIS A 139 2.40 -13.16 0.92
N LEU A 140 1.39 -12.29 0.99
CA LEU A 140 0.37 -12.17 -0.05
C LEU A 140 1.01 -11.66 -1.35
N LEU A 141 1.92 -10.70 -1.26
CA LEU A 141 2.68 -10.15 -2.37
C LEU A 141 3.52 -11.24 -3.06
N ALA A 142 4.23 -12.07 -2.31
CA ALA A 142 4.98 -13.20 -2.86
C ALA A 142 4.06 -14.20 -3.58
N TYR A 143 2.89 -14.49 -3.00
CA TYR A 143 1.86 -15.32 -3.63
C TYR A 143 1.33 -14.72 -4.93
N GLN A 144 1.00 -13.42 -4.95
CA GLN A 144 0.52 -12.71 -6.13
C GLN A 144 1.60 -12.66 -7.23
N PHE A 145 2.86 -12.48 -6.85
CA PHE A 145 3.99 -12.59 -7.78
C PHE A 145 4.09 -13.98 -8.40
N SER A 146 3.95 -15.04 -7.60
CA SER A 146 3.91 -16.42 -8.12
C SER A 146 2.78 -16.63 -9.12
N ARG A 147 1.60 -16.06 -8.86
CA ARG A 147 0.45 -16.11 -9.76
C ARG A 147 0.68 -15.37 -11.07
N LEU A 148 1.27 -14.18 -11.01
CA LEU A 148 1.70 -13.38 -12.16
C LEU A 148 2.73 -14.17 -13.00
N ALA A 149 3.77 -14.69 -12.36
CA ALA A 149 4.84 -15.45 -12.99
C ALA A 149 4.31 -16.71 -13.70
N LEU A 150 3.44 -17.48 -13.04
CA LEU A 150 2.77 -18.66 -13.63
C LEU A 150 1.93 -18.30 -14.85
N TRP A 151 1.30 -17.12 -14.84
CA TRP A 151 0.52 -16.64 -15.97
C TRP A 151 1.40 -16.12 -17.12
N LEU A 152 2.52 -15.47 -16.83
CA LEU A 152 3.48 -14.94 -17.82
C LEU A 152 4.19 -16.04 -18.60
N MET A 153 4.60 -17.12 -17.92
CA MET A 153 5.38 -18.20 -18.52
C MET A 153 4.85 -18.78 -19.84
N PRO A 154 3.54 -19.07 -20.01
CA PRO A 154 3.01 -19.58 -21.28
C PRO A 154 2.73 -18.50 -22.33
N GLN A 155 2.94 -17.21 -22.02
CA GLN A 155 2.58 -16.14 -22.95
C GLN A 155 3.60 -16.06 -24.11
N PRO A 156 3.14 -16.01 -25.37
CA PRO A 156 4.03 -16.00 -26.54
C PRO A 156 4.76 -14.66 -26.72
N PHE A 157 4.33 -13.62 -26.00
CA PHE A 157 4.91 -12.29 -26.04
C PHE A 157 5.77 -11.97 -24.80
N ALA A 158 5.76 -12.84 -23.77
CA ALA A 158 6.57 -12.67 -22.57
C ALA A 158 7.99 -13.19 -22.79
N HIS A 159 8.90 -12.28 -23.12
CA HIS A 159 10.34 -12.50 -23.20
C HIS A 159 11.07 -11.51 -22.27
N GLY A 160 12.39 -11.55 -22.22
CA GLY A 160 13.18 -10.43 -21.67
C GLY A 160 13.33 -10.34 -20.15
N ASP A 161 13.69 -9.13 -19.70
CA ASP A 161 14.26 -8.82 -18.37
C ASP A 161 13.20 -8.22 -17.44
N LEU A 162 12.57 -9.06 -16.61
CA LEU A 162 11.57 -8.62 -15.62
C LEU A 162 12.26 -7.94 -14.43
N LYS A 163 11.84 -6.71 -14.11
CA LYS A 163 12.37 -5.93 -12.98
C LYS A 163 11.28 -5.48 -12.03
N PRO A 164 11.59 -5.29 -10.73
CA PRO A 164 10.63 -4.76 -9.75
C PRO A 164 9.96 -3.45 -10.19
N ASP A 165 10.71 -2.54 -10.81
CA ASP A 165 10.22 -1.22 -11.22
C ASP A 165 9.19 -1.28 -12.37
N ASN A 166 9.11 -2.40 -13.09
CA ASN A 166 8.08 -2.64 -14.11
C ASN A 166 6.79 -3.23 -13.52
N ILE A 167 6.78 -3.53 -12.22
CA ILE A 167 5.66 -4.14 -11.51
C ILE A 167 5.03 -3.11 -10.58
N MET A 168 3.76 -2.86 -10.82
CA MET A 168 2.94 -1.94 -10.05
C MET A 168 2.00 -2.76 -9.16
N VAL A 169 1.98 -2.46 -7.86
CA VAL A 169 1.08 -3.02 -6.86
C VAL A 169 -0.11 -2.09 -6.61
N ARG A 170 -1.32 -2.54 -6.99
CA ARG A 170 -2.57 -1.82 -6.72
C ARG A 170 -2.93 -1.83 -5.23
N GLU A 171 -3.84 -0.96 -4.83
CA GLU A 171 -4.36 -0.91 -3.45
C GLU A 171 -4.94 -2.26 -2.98
N ASP A 172 -5.53 -3.04 -3.89
CA ASP A 172 -6.07 -4.37 -3.59
C ASP A 172 -4.99 -5.48 -3.55
N GLY A 173 -3.71 -5.12 -3.67
CA GLY A 173 -2.57 -6.03 -3.70
C GLY A 173 -2.37 -6.75 -5.05
N THR A 174 -3.19 -6.46 -6.07
CA THR A 174 -3.02 -7.04 -7.41
C THR A 174 -1.79 -6.44 -8.09
N LEU A 175 -0.99 -7.30 -8.72
CA LEU A 175 0.17 -6.90 -9.51
C LEU A 175 -0.22 -6.58 -10.94
N VAL A 176 0.34 -5.51 -11.50
CA VAL A 176 0.18 -5.13 -12.90
C VAL A 176 1.54 -4.75 -13.48
N LEU A 177 1.85 -5.27 -14.67
CA LEU A 177 3.03 -4.86 -15.42
C LEU A 177 2.71 -3.61 -16.24
N ILE A 178 3.55 -2.58 -16.11
CA ILE A 178 3.28 -1.24 -16.64
C ILE A 178 4.26 -0.73 -17.70
N ASP A 179 5.41 -1.37 -17.92
CA ASP A 179 6.34 -0.97 -18.97
C ASP A 179 6.91 -2.20 -19.68
N TYR A 180 6.39 -2.46 -20.88
CA TYR A 180 6.65 -3.69 -21.63
C TYR A 180 7.85 -3.58 -22.60
N ASP A 181 8.57 -2.45 -22.66
CA ASP A 181 9.78 -2.34 -23.53
C ASP A 181 10.81 -3.43 -23.25
N GLY A 182 10.95 -3.83 -21.98
CA GLY A 182 11.92 -4.83 -21.56
C GLY A 182 11.59 -6.26 -21.97
N MET A 183 10.39 -6.53 -22.51
CA MET A 183 9.83 -7.88 -22.53
C MET A 183 9.53 -8.51 -23.90
N PHE A 184 9.83 -7.85 -25.02
CA PHE A 184 9.67 -8.49 -26.34
C PHE A 184 10.99 -8.59 -27.09
N VAL A 185 11.55 -9.81 -27.09
CA VAL A 185 12.59 -10.22 -28.02
C VAL A 185 11.88 -11.06 -29.08
N PRO A 186 11.88 -10.69 -30.38
CA PRO A 186 11.08 -11.36 -31.38
C PRO A 186 11.39 -12.87 -31.47
N ALA A 187 10.47 -13.73 -31.04
CA ALA A 187 10.41 -15.10 -31.52
C ALA A 187 9.80 -15.06 -32.93
N MET A 188 10.64 -14.91 -33.95
CA MET A 188 10.21 -14.89 -35.35
C MET A 188 9.47 -16.19 -35.70
N LYS A 189 8.18 -16.07 -35.98
CA LYS A 189 7.37 -17.11 -36.60
C LYS A 189 8.06 -17.59 -37.89
N GLY A 190 8.65 -18.79 -37.84
CA GLY A 190 9.34 -19.41 -38.99
C GLY A 190 10.88 -19.43 -38.95
N GLN A 191 11.52 -18.93 -37.89
CA GLN A 191 12.95 -19.18 -37.66
C GLN A 191 13.13 -20.40 -36.73
N LYS A 192 13.95 -21.37 -37.14
CA LYS A 192 14.27 -22.56 -36.33
C LYS A 192 15.35 -22.22 -35.31
N ALA A 193 15.20 -22.69 -34.07
CA ALA A 193 16.35 -23.03 -33.23
C ALA A 193 17.15 -24.14 -33.94
N ARG A 194 18.46 -23.95 -34.17
CA ARG A 194 19.30 -25.00 -34.77
C ARG A 194 19.63 -26.05 -33.71
N GLU A 195 19.28 -27.30 -33.97
CA GLU A 195 19.64 -28.41 -33.09
C GLU A 195 21.03 -29.01 -33.37
N MET A 196 21.63 -29.42 -32.23
CA MET A 196 22.63 -30.47 -31.95
C MET A 196 24.06 -30.37 -32.52
N GLY A 197 25.01 -30.03 -31.62
CA GLY A 197 26.44 -30.40 -31.79
C GLY A 197 27.54 -29.48 -31.20
N SER A 198 27.54 -29.15 -29.90
CA SER A 198 28.67 -28.62 -29.07
C SER A 198 29.24 -27.21 -29.39
N PRO A 199 30.13 -26.56 -28.56
CA PRO A 199 30.50 -26.75 -27.14
C PRO A 199 30.51 -25.45 -26.27
N ASP A 200 30.46 -25.66 -24.95
CA ASP A 200 30.97 -24.89 -23.79
C ASP A 200 30.84 -23.37 -23.63
N PHE A 201 30.28 -23.04 -22.46
CA PHE A 201 29.98 -21.73 -21.85
C PHE A 201 28.70 -21.10 -22.40
N ARG A 202 27.77 -20.71 -21.48
CA ARG A 202 26.43 -20.04 -21.48
C ARG A 202 26.29 -18.70 -20.69
N HIS A 203 26.22 -17.51 -21.31
CA HIS A 203 26.47 -16.16 -20.72
C HIS A 203 27.78 -16.08 -19.86
N PRO A 204 28.95 -15.52 -20.28
CA PRO A 204 29.48 -14.88 -21.53
C PRO A 204 29.31 -15.58 -22.88
N ALA A 205 28.30 -16.41 -22.96
CA ALA A 205 27.82 -17.04 -24.14
C ALA A 205 26.31 -17.00 -24.22
N ARG A 206 25.75 -15.81 -24.39
CA ARG A 206 24.61 -15.83 -25.29
C ARG A 206 25.23 -15.92 -26.69
N THR A 207 25.00 -17.02 -27.42
CA THR A 207 25.12 -16.96 -28.88
C THR A 207 23.72 -16.72 -29.45
N GLU A 208 23.66 -16.40 -30.73
CA GLU A 208 22.53 -15.87 -31.53
C GLU A 208 21.17 -16.64 -31.46
N GLU A 209 20.99 -17.61 -30.56
CA GLU A 209 19.79 -18.45 -30.40
C GLU A 209 19.27 -18.55 -28.95
N THR A 210 19.87 -17.89 -27.96
CA THR A 210 19.80 -18.38 -26.56
C THR A 210 19.27 -17.39 -25.52
N PHE A 211 17.96 -17.21 -25.48
CA PHE A 211 17.24 -17.34 -24.22
C PHE A 211 15.83 -17.84 -24.55
N ASN A 212 15.25 -18.67 -23.67
CA ASN A 212 14.01 -19.45 -23.90
C ASN A 212 12.99 -18.72 -24.81
N GLU A 213 12.19 -19.48 -25.57
CA GLU A 213 11.00 -18.95 -26.27
C GLU A 213 10.03 -18.18 -25.34
N HIS A 214 10.30 -18.08 -24.04
CA HIS A 214 9.50 -17.42 -23.00
C HIS A 214 10.39 -16.71 -21.94
N ILE A 215 9.75 -16.02 -21.00
CA ILE A 215 10.35 -15.29 -19.86
C ILE A 215 11.41 -16.12 -19.09
N ASP A 216 12.42 -15.43 -18.53
CA ASP A 216 13.53 -16.07 -17.83
C ASP A 216 13.10 -16.66 -16.47
N ASP A 217 12.99 -17.98 -16.39
CA ASP A 217 12.72 -18.73 -15.14
C ASP A 217 13.72 -18.36 -14.02
N PHE A 218 14.96 -17.99 -14.36
CA PHE A 218 15.94 -17.52 -13.38
C PHE A 218 15.53 -16.18 -12.76
N SER A 219 15.12 -15.20 -13.58
CA SER A 219 14.66 -13.89 -13.08
C SER A 219 13.40 -14.04 -12.22
N LEU A 220 12.45 -14.88 -12.64
CA LEU A 220 11.26 -15.19 -11.85
C LEU A 220 11.61 -15.83 -10.50
N ALA A 221 12.50 -16.83 -10.51
CA ALA A 221 12.96 -17.48 -9.28
C ALA A 221 13.75 -16.53 -8.38
N SER A 222 14.55 -15.62 -8.94
CA SER A 222 15.38 -14.67 -8.20
C SER A 222 14.52 -13.62 -7.49
N ILE A 223 13.53 -13.06 -8.19
CA ILE A 223 12.57 -12.14 -7.61
C ILE A 223 11.76 -12.85 -6.53
N LEU A 224 11.26 -14.05 -6.80
CA LEU A 224 10.48 -14.78 -5.80
C LEU A 224 11.31 -15.16 -4.57
N LEU A 225 12.57 -15.57 -4.74
CA LEU A 225 13.47 -15.81 -3.61
C LEU A 225 13.65 -14.54 -2.78
N SER A 226 13.85 -13.39 -3.43
CA SER A 226 13.92 -12.11 -2.74
C SER A 226 12.64 -11.85 -1.94
N LEU A 227 11.46 -11.97 -2.56
CA LEU A 227 10.17 -11.73 -1.91
C LEU A 227 9.92 -12.68 -0.73
N ARG A 228 10.26 -13.97 -0.86
CA ARG A 228 10.13 -14.94 0.24
C ARG A 228 11.07 -14.61 1.40
N VAL A 229 12.34 -14.30 1.11
CA VAL A 229 13.29 -13.91 2.16
C VAL A 229 12.83 -12.64 2.88
N ILE A 230 12.34 -11.63 2.14
CA ILE A 230 11.83 -10.39 2.73
C ILE A 230 10.59 -10.66 3.60
N ALA A 231 9.69 -11.55 3.16
CA ALA A 231 8.48 -11.89 3.91
C ALA A 231 8.78 -12.61 5.25
N GLU A 232 9.87 -13.39 5.31
CA GLU A 232 10.30 -14.11 6.52
C GLU A 232 11.19 -13.23 7.43
N GLU A 233 12.13 -12.49 6.84
CA GLU A 233 13.10 -11.67 7.58
C GLU A 233 13.28 -10.28 6.93
N PRO A 234 12.33 -9.35 7.15
CA PRO A 234 12.32 -8.03 6.51
C PRO A 234 13.60 -7.21 6.73
N ALA A 235 14.26 -7.40 7.89
CA ALA A 235 15.51 -6.73 8.24
C ALA A 235 16.66 -7.00 7.24
N LEU A 236 16.60 -8.10 6.48
CA LEU A 236 17.60 -8.39 5.46
C LEU A 236 17.49 -7.45 4.25
N LEU A 237 16.31 -6.89 3.97
CA LEU A 237 16.17 -5.87 2.93
C LEU A 237 16.93 -4.59 3.30
N GLU A 238 16.83 -4.17 4.56
CA GLU A 238 17.57 -3.00 5.05
C GLU A 238 19.09 -3.24 5.03
N LYS A 239 19.51 -4.47 5.29
CA LYS A 239 20.93 -4.84 5.36
C LYS A 239 21.57 -5.04 3.98
N TYR A 240 20.85 -5.64 3.03
CA TYR A 240 21.43 -6.11 1.76
C TYR A 240 20.76 -5.55 0.51
N GLY A 241 19.58 -4.93 0.64
CA GLY A 241 18.85 -4.37 -0.49
C GLY A 241 19.56 -3.18 -1.13
N ALA A 242 19.28 -2.96 -2.42
CA ALA A 242 19.78 -1.81 -3.16
C ALA A 242 18.62 -0.98 -3.71
N ALA A 243 18.94 0.18 -4.29
CA ALA A 243 17.91 1.07 -4.86
C ALA A 243 17.25 0.47 -6.12
N ASP A 244 17.98 -0.34 -6.89
CA ASP A 244 17.60 -0.88 -8.20
C ASP A 244 17.34 -2.39 -8.22
N ARG A 245 17.39 -3.06 -7.06
CA ARG A 245 17.13 -4.50 -6.91
C ARG A 245 16.70 -4.86 -5.49
N LEU A 246 15.96 -5.98 -5.36
CA LEU A 246 15.45 -6.46 -4.08
C LEU A 246 16.55 -6.97 -3.14
N LEU A 247 17.09 -8.17 -3.36
CA LEU A 247 18.11 -8.77 -2.49
C LEU A 247 19.28 -9.39 -3.26
N PHE A 248 19.01 -10.18 -4.31
CA PHE A 248 20.05 -10.92 -5.03
C PHE A 248 20.47 -10.22 -6.33
N SER A 249 21.74 -10.41 -6.72
CA SER A 249 22.28 -10.06 -8.04
C SER A 249 22.90 -11.28 -8.69
N GLU A 250 23.15 -11.20 -9.99
CA GLU A 250 23.94 -12.19 -10.73
C GLU A 250 25.27 -12.54 -10.03
N LYS A 251 25.95 -11.55 -9.45
CA LYS A 251 27.22 -11.75 -8.73
C LYS A 251 27.04 -12.67 -7.53
N ASP A 252 25.95 -12.50 -6.79
CA ASP A 252 25.65 -13.28 -5.59
C ASP A 252 25.47 -14.77 -5.94
N TYR A 253 24.89 -15.06 -7.11
CA TYR A 253 24.75 -16.42 -7.63
C TYR A 253 26.07 -17.01 -8.15
N ARG A 254 26.86 -16.24 -8.91
CA ARG A 254 28.12 -16.73 -9.50
C ARG A 254 29.21 -17.00 -8.45
N ALA A 255 29.20 -16.25 -7.36
CA ALA A 255 30.16 -16.36 -6.27
C ALA A 255 29.46 -16.74 -4.96
N ILE A 256 28.67 -17.82 -5.01
CA ILE A 256 27.80 -18.23 -3.89
C ILE A 256 28.56 -18.42 -2.56
N HIS A 257 29.83 -18.83 -2.62
CA HIS A 257 30.70 -19.03 -1.46
C HIS A 257 31.06 -17.73 -0.72
N ASP A 258 31.03 -16.60 -1.44
CA ASP A 258 31.30 -15.27 -0.92
C ASP A 258 30.02 -14.50 -0.54
N CYS A 259 28.84 -15.02 -0.90
CA CYS A 259 27.56 -14.36 -0.65
C CYS A 259 27.20 -14.40 0.84
N GLN A 260 27.32 -13.26 1.54
CA GLN A 260 26.98 -13.16 2.96
C GLN A 260 25.47 -13.29 3.20
N LEU A 261 24.63 -12.75 2.30
CA LEU A 261 23.18 -12.92 2.37
C LEU A 261 22.79 -14.41 2.42
N LEU A 262 23.42 -15.25 1.60
CA LEU A 262 23.14 -16.69 1.61
C LEU A 262 23.54 -17.38 2.91
N LYS A 263 24.60 -16.91 3.57
CA LYS A 263 25.02 -17.41 4.89
C LYS A 263 24.03 -17.02 5.98
N ASP A 264 23.37 -15.87 5.84
CA ASP A 264 22.41 -15.37 6.82
C ASP A 264 21.04 -16.07 6.66
N ILE A 265 20.64 -16.48 5.44
CA ILE A 265 19.33 -17.12 5.20
C ILE A 265 19.35 -18.65 5.20
N PHE A 266 20.50 -19.30 4.95
CA PHE A 266 20.57 -20.75 4.76
C PHE A 266 21.23 -21.48 5.95
N PRO A 267 20.61 -22.54 6.51
CA PRO A 267 19.30 -23.10 6.13
C PRO A 267 18.12 -22.26 6.66
N SER A 268 17.09 -22.09 5.84
CA SER A 268 15.86 -21.39 6.24
C SER A 268 14.85 -22.36 6.85
N GLU A 269 13.98 -21.90 7.75
CA GLU A 269 12.82 -22.69 8.19
C GLU A 269 11.71 -22.75 7.12
N CYS A 270 11.74 -21.86 6.12
CA CYS A 270 10.81 -21.83 4.99
C CYS A 270 11.24 -22.82 3.88
N PRO A 271 10.46 -23.88 3.59
CA PRO A 271 10.80 -24.89 2.57
C PRO A 271 10.98 -24.31 1.16
N GLU A 272 10.21 -23.27 0.82
CA GLU A 272 10.25 -22.61 -0.48
C GLU A 272 11.57 -21.87 -0.69
N VAL A 273 12.09 -21.19 0.35
CA VAL A 273 13.41 -20.54 0.33
C VAL A 273 14.50 -21.57 0.10
N ASN A 274 14.45 -22.70 0.83
CA ASN A 274 15.44 -23.78 0.66
C ASN A 274 15.39 -24.39 -0.75
N THR A 275 14.19 -24.56 -1.31
CA THR A 275 14.00 -25.09 -2.67
C THR A 275 14.59 -24.16 -3.72
N LEU A 276 14.30 -22.86 -3.61
CA LEU A 276 14.85 -21.82 -4.48
C LEU A 276 16.37 -21.76 -4.42
N VAL A 277 16.96 -21.71 -3.22
CA VAL A 277 18.42 -21.75 -3.02
C VAL A 277 19.02 -23.03 -3.62
N GLY A 278 18.35 -24.18 -3.44
CA GLY A 278 18.77 -25.47 -4.02
C GLY A 278 18.81 -25.44 -5.55
N LEU A 279 17.79 -24.89 -6.20
CA LEU A 279 17.75 -24.73 -7.67
C LEU A 279 18.92 -23.88 -8.17
N PHE A 280 19.23 -22.79 -7.46
CA PHE A 280 20.38 -21.93 -7.82
C PHE A 280 21.72 -22.62 -7.63
N ILE A 281 21.88 -23.44 -6.59
CA ILE A 281 23.10 -24.24 -6.39
C ILE A 281 23.25 -25.25 -7.53
N ILE A 282 22.19 -25.97 -7.90
CA ILE A 282 22.23 -26.95 -9.00
C ILE A 282 22.64 -26.23 -10.30
N ALA A 283 21.97 -25.13 -10.62
CA ALA A 283 22.28 -24.32 -11.79
C ALA A 283 23.74 -23.85 -11.82
N LEU A 284 24.28 -23.41 -10.68
CA LEU A 284 25.69 -23.03 -10.55
C LEU A 284 26.63 -24.22 -10.78
N THR A 285 26.35 -25.39 -10.18
CA THR A 285 27.22 -26.57 -10.33
C THR A 285 27.26 -27.09 -11.76
N GLN A 286 26.15 -26.94 -12.49
CA GLN A 286 26.02 -27.32 -13.89
C GLN A 286 26.48 -26.21 -14.84
N SER A 287 26.80 -25.01 -14.31
CA SER A 287 27.09 -23.81 -15.10
C SER A 287 26.00 -23.49 -16.12
N ASP A 288 24.74 -23.72 -15.73
CA ASP A 288 23.59 -23.65 -16.60
C ASP A 288 22.34 -23.19 -15.82
N LEU A 289 21.98 -21.92 -16.03
CA LEU A 289 20.81 -21.28 -15.42
C LEU A 289 19.48 -21.79 -15.97
N SER A 290 19.48 -22.48 -17.12
CA SER A 290 18.25 -23.05 -17.69
C SER A 290 17.66 -24.19 -16.84
N ASN A 291 18.44 -24.74 -15.90
CA ASN A 291 17.98 -25.74 -14.93
C ASN A 291 17.19 -25.12 -13.76
N VAL A 292 17.16 -23.79 -13.62
CA VAL A 292 16.24 -23.15 -12.70
C VAL A 292 14.84 -23.28 -13.30
N SER A 293 13.96 -24.00 -12.61
CA SER A 293 12.57 -24.14 -13.03
C SER A 293 11.64 -23.51 -12.01
N PHE A 294 11.10 -22.35 -12.37
CA PHE A 294 10.13 -21.64 -11.52
C PHE A 294 8.85 -22.48 -11.32
N ARG A 295 8.49 -23.30 -12.31
CA ARG A 295 7.28 -24.15 -12.32
C ARG A 295 7.23 -25.18 -11.18
N LEU A 296 8.37 -25.47 -10.55
CA LEU A 296 8.42 -26.34 -9.38
C LEU A 296 7.90 -25.65 -8.10
N LEU A 297 7.58 -24.36 -8.17
CA LEU A 297 7.16 -23.55 -7.04
C LEU A 297 5.67 -23.21 -7.18
N SER A 298 4.89 -23.62 -6.19
CA SER A 298 3.51 -23.22 -6.02
C SER A 298 3.35 -22.72 -4.60
N LEU A 299 3.03 -21.43 -4.46
CA LEU A 299 2.73 -20.87 -3.15
C LEU A 299 1.25 -21.06 -2.83
N GLU A 300 0.97 -21.47 -1.59
CA GLU A 300 -0.38 -21.37 -1.07
C GLU A 300 -0.71 -19.90 -0.80
N ARG A 301 -1.97 -19.52 -1.04
CA ARG A 301 -2.43 -18.19 -0.65
C ARG A 301 -2.33 -18.10 0.87
N PRO A 302 -1.63 -17.11 1.45
CA PRO A 302 -1.59 -16.95 2.89
C PRO A 302 -3.03 -16.77 3.39
N LYS A 303 -3.34 -17.46 4.49
CA LYS A 303 -4.62 -17.23 5.15
C LYS A 303 -4.63 -15.81 5.68
N GLU A 304 -5.69 -15.09 5.36
CA GLU A 304 -5.97 -13.83 6.02
C GLU A 304 -5.95 -14.06 7.53
N PRO A 305 -5.25 -13.22 8.31
CA PRO A 305 -5.18 -13.42 9.74
C PRO A 305 -6.60 -13.51 10.29
N GLU A 306 -6.97 -14.68 10.84
CA GLU A 306 -8.21 -14.82 11.58
C GLU A 306 -8.10 -13.90 12.79
N ILE A 307 -8.82 -12.78 12.75
CA ILE A 307 -8.97 -11.90 13.90
C ILE A 307 -9.77 -12.67 14.94
N GLU A 308 -9.09 -13.42 15.80
CA GLU A 308 -9.69 -13.97 17.02
C GLU A 308 -10.12 -12.78 17.89
N ILE A 309 -11.40 -12.41 17.79
CA ILE A 309 -11.99 -11.36 18.63
C ILE A 309 -12.18 -11.95 20.03
N ILE A 310 -11.23 -11.64 20.91
CA ILE A 310 -11.28 -12.06 22.31
C ILE A 310 -12.03 -10.98 23.10
N SER A 311 -13.11 -11.38 23.76
CA SER A 311 -13.92 -10.49 24.60
C SER A 311 -13.06 -9.67 25.57
N THR A 312 -13.41 -8.39 25.68
CA THR A 312 -12.78 -7.42 26.59
C THR A 312 -13.27 -7.57 28.03
N GLU A 313 -14.30 -8.40 28.28
CA GLU A 313 -14.74 -8.73 29.62
C GLU A 313 -13.77 -9.69 30.32
N VAL A 314 -13.49 -9.41 31.60
CA VAL A 314 -12.66 -10.26 32.45
C VAL A 314 -13.54 -11.27 33.19
N THR A 315 -13.34 -12.55 32.93
CA THR A 315 -14.01 -13.66 33.63
C THR A 315 -13.21 -14.13 34.85
N GLU A 316 -13.80 -14.98 35.69
CA GLU A 316 -13.08 -15.59 36.82
C GLU A 316 -11.98 -16.57 36.37
N GLU A 317 -12.15 -17.23 35.21
CA GLU A 317 -11.10 -18.09 34.65
C GLU A 317 -9.92 -17.25 34.14
N ASP A 318 -10.17 -16.06 33.58
CA ASP A 318 -9.09 -15.15 33.15
C ASP A 318 -8.21 -14.73 34.33
N LYS A 319 -8.80 -14.58 35.53
CA LYS A 319 -8.10 -14.20 36.76
C LYS A 319 -7.33 -15.36 37.40
N LYS A 320 -7.72 -16.61 37.09
CA LYS A 320 -7.11 -17.82 37.62
C LYS A 320 -5.77 -18.06 36.93
N ASP A 321 -4.73 -18.31 37.72
CA ASP A 321 -3.34 -18.41 37.25
C ASP A 321 -2.85 -17.17 36.46
N ALA A 322 -3.53 -16.03 36.58
CA ALA A 322 -3.11 -14.79 35.98
C ALA A 322 -1.79 -14.33 36.60
N TRP A 323 -0.87 -13.89 35.76
CA TRP A 323 0.46 -13.44 36.17
C TRP A 323 0.54 -11.92 36.02
N THR A 324 1.46 -11.31 36.76
CA THR A 324 1.71 -9.86 36.73
C THR A 324 3.16 -9.67 36.34
N ASP A 325 3.41 -8.74 35.41
CA ASP A 325 4.76 -8.39 35.01
C ASP A 325 5.46 -7.52 36.07
N GLU A 326 6.72 -7.18 35.80
CA GLU A 326 7.55 -6.33 36.65
C GLU A 326 7.03 -4.89 36.82
N PHE A 327 6.11 -4.44 35.96
CA PHE A 327 5.53 -3.09 35.99
C PHE A 327 4.19 -3.02 36.73
N GLY A 328 3.66 -4.16 37.17
CA GLY A 328 2.38 -4.26 37.86
C GLY A 328 1.17 -4.41 36.92
N VAL A 329 1.39 -4.83 35.67
CA VAL A 329 0.34 -5.10 34.69
C VAL A 329 0.02 -6.60 34.69
N LYS A 330 -1.26 -6.91 34.89
CA LYS A 330 -1.77 -8.26 35.05
C LYS A 330 -2.34 -8.80 33.73
N TYR A 331 -1.95 -10.02 33.39
CA TYR A 331 -2.36 -10.74 32.19
C TYR A 331 -3.02 -12.07 32.51
N SER A 332 -3.88 -12.57 31.61
CA SER A 332 -4.37 -13.94 31.65
C SER A 332 -3.22 -14.95 31.56
N LYS A 333 -3.47 -16.20 31.98
CA LYS A 333 -2.48 -17.29 31.96
C LYS A 333 -1.76 -17.45 30.61
N ASP A 334 -2.49 -17.31 29.50
CA ASP A 334 -1.98 -17.41 28.13
C ASP A 334 -1.39 -16.10 27.58
N GLY A 335 -1.50 -14.99 28.32
CA GLY A 335 -1.05 -13.65 27.89
C GLY A 335 -1.93 -12.99 26.83
N LYS A 336 -3.03 -13.62 26.41
CA LYS A 336 -3.90 -13.09 25.36
C LYS A 336 -4.77 -11.92 25.84
N LYS A 337 -5.11 -11.84 27.13
CA LYS A 337 -5.85 -10.73 27.72
C LYS A 337 -4.97 -9.93 28.69
N LEU A 338 -4.94 -8.62 28.50
CA LEU A 338 -4.42 -7.67 29.49
C LEU A 338 -5.58 -7.28 30.41
N LEU A 339 -5.52 -7.74 31.65
CA LEU A 339 -6.65 -7.67 32.59
C LEU A 339 -6.72 -6.33 33.30
N LYS A 340 -5.60 -5.90 33.91
CA LYS A 340 -5.54 -4.67 34.72
C LYS A 340 -4.10 -4.27 35.08
N SER A 341 -3.79 -2.98 34.98
CA SER A 341 -2.65 -2.35 35.65
C SER A 341 -3.00 -2.05 37.11
N THR A 342 -2.15 -2.48 38.02
CA THR A 342 -2.22 -2.13 39.44
C THR A 342 -1.31 -0.95 39.80
N ASN A 343 -0.54 -0.47 38.83
CA ASN A 343 0.41 0.61 39.01
C ASN A 343 -0.12 1.91 38.40
N SER A 344 -0.65 2.78 39.25
CA SER A 344 -1.15 4.11 38.84
C SER A 344 -0.03 5.10 38.49
N TYR A 345 1.22 4.78 38.85
CA TYR A 345 2.41 5.59 38.58
C TYR A 345 3.17 5.14 37.33
N LEU A 346 2.61 4.19 36.57
CA LEU A 346 3.17 3.74 35.30
C LEU A 346 3.24 4.91 34.33
N THR A 347 4.44 5.23 33.82
CA THR A 347 4.67 6.38 32.94
C THR A 347 4.76 6.00 31.47
N ASN A 348 5.46 4.93 31.15
CA ASN A 348 5.58 4.41 29.78
C ASN A 348 5.43 2.90 29.83
N TYR A 349 4.69 2.32 28.89
CA TYR A 349 4.45 0.88 28.88
C TYR A 349 4.31 0.31 27.48
N THR A 350 4.96 -0.82 27.22
CA THR A 350 4.79 -1.59 25.99
C THR A 350 3.98 -2.83 26.31
N ILE A 351 2.78 -2.93 25.74
CA ILE A 351 1.94 -4.12 25.87
C ILE A 351 2.63 -5.30 25.21
N ARG A 352 2.58 -6.47 25.86
CA ARG A 352 3.30 -7.66 25.40
C ARG A 352 2.79 -8.14 24.03
N GLN A 353 3.73 -8.46 23.14
CA GLN A 353 3.41 -9.14 21.89
C GLN A 353 2.65 -10.45 22.14
N GLY A 354 1.57 -10.67 21.38
CA GLY A 354 0.66 -11.79 21.56
C GLY A 354 -0.62 -11.43 22.32
N THR A 355 -0.66 -10.33 23.06
CA THR A 355 -1.92 -9.82 23.66
C THR A 355 -2.92 -9.49 22.55
N ARG A 356 -4.12 -10.07 22.66
CA ARG A 356 -5.25 -9.91 21.72
C ARG A 356 -6.27 -8.90 22.22
N SER A 357 -6.51 -8.82 23.53
CA SER A 357 -7.56 -7.96 24.08
C SER A 357 -7.04 -7.15 25.26
N ILE A 358 -7.27 -5.84 25.20
CA ILE A 358 -7.08 -4.94 26.34
C ILE A 358 -8.43 -4.87 27.05
N CYS A 359 -8.53 -5.47 28.23
CA CYS A 359 -9.80 -5.64 28.89
C CYS A 359 -10.39 -4.34 29.46
N ASN A 360 -11.66 -4.40 29.82
CA ASN A 360 -12.39 -3.29 30.40
C ASN A 360 -11.66 -2.73 31.64
N GLY A 361 -11.39 -1.42 31.62
CA GLY A 361 -10.72 -0.72 32.71
C GLY A 361 -9.24 -1.08 32.91
N ALA A 362 -8.60 -1.73 31.94
CA ALA A 362 -7.22 -2.22 32.02
C ALA A 362 -6.23 -1.20 32.62
N PHE A 363 -6.16 0.00 32.06
CA PHE A 363 -5.33 1.12 32.50
C PHE A 363 -6.16 2.28 33.06
N SER A 364 -7.42 2.05 33.43
CA SER A 364 -8.25 3.13 33.96
C SER A 364 -7.60 3.74 35.22
N TRP A 365 -7.56 5.07 35.27
CA TRP A 365 -6.91 5.86 36.33
C TRP A 365 -5.39 5.71 36.42
N CYS A 366 -4.72 5.23 35.37
CA CYS A 366 -3.27 5.35 35.23
C CYS A 366 -2.90 6.80 34.86
N THR A 367 -3.16 7.75 35.78
CA THR A 367 -3.03 9.19 35.54
C THR A 367 -1.63 9.66 35.17
N SER A 368 -0.60 8.87 35.52
CA SER A 368 0.80 9.15 35.17
C SER A 368 1.24 8.58 33.83
N LEU A 369 0.41 7.78 33.14
CA LEU A 369 0.76 7.12 31.87
C LEU A 369 0.86 8.16 30.76
N GLN A 370 2.06 8.38 30.26
CA GLN A 370 2.40 9.34 29.21
C GLN A 370 2.41 8.71 27.82
N SER A 371 2.86 7.46 27.72
CA SER A 371 2.85 6.70 26.47
C SER A 371 2.53 5.22 26.67
N VAL A 372 1.82 4.65 25.70
CA VAL A 372 1.56 3.21 25.62
C VAL A 372 1.79 2.71 24.20
N THR A 373 2.58 1.65 24.06
CA THR A 373 2.77 0.96 22.78
C THR A 373 1.83 -0.24 22.73
N ILE A 374 0.88 -0.21 21.80
CA ILE A 374 -0.09 -1.29 21.55
C ILE A 374 0.42 -2.11 20.36
N PRO A 375 0.74 -3.41 20.53
CA PRO A 375 1.24 -4.24 19.44
C PRO A 375 0.14 -4.64 18.46
N ASP A 376 0.51 -4.93 17.21
CA ASP A 376 -0.39 -5.38 16.12
C ASP A 376 -1.07 -6.74 16.39
N SER A 377 -0.77 -7.38 17.52
CA SER A 377 -1.54 -8.53 17.97
C SER A 377 -2.88 -8.15 18.60
N VAL A 378 -3.06 -6.90 19.06
CA VAL A 378 -4.27 -6.47 19.76
C VAL A 378 -5.42 -6.24 18.78
N THR A 379 -6.56 -6.90 19.00
CA THR A 379 -7.74 -6.84 18.13
C THR A 379 -8.90 -6.06 18.75
N SER A 380 -8.89 -5.80 20.06
CA SER A 380 -9.98 -5.09 20.75
C SER A 380 -9.50 -4.28 21.95
N ILE A 381 -10.08 -3.07 22.11
CA ILE A 381 -9.86 -2.18 23.25
C ILE A 381 -11.17 -2.07 24.04
N GLY A 382 -11.15 -2.50 25.29
CA GLY A 382 -12.32 -2.61 26.16
C GLY A 382 -12.86 -1.27 26.67
N ASN A 383 -14.03 -1.37 27.29
CA ASN A 383 -14.72 -0.23 27.90
C ASN A 383 -13.85 0.38 28.99
N SER A 384 -13.69 1.70 28.97
CA SER A 384 -12.86 2.45 29.92
C SER A 384 -11.40 1.99 30.01
N ALA A 385 -10.88 1.27 29.00
CA ALA A 385 -9.55 0.66 29.04
C ALA A 385 -8.44 1.64 29.40
N PHE A 386 -8.49 2.88 28.93
CA PHE A 386 -7.56 3.97 29.22
C PHE A 386 -8.26 5.20 29.81
N SER A 387 -9.43 5.03 30.42
CA SER A 387 -10.17 6.19 30.95
C SER A 387 -9.42 6.85 32.11
N SER A 388 -9.36 8.18 32.11
CA SER A 388 -8.64 8.99 33.10
C SER A 388 -7.12 8.71 33.14
N CYS A 389 -6.54 8.47 31.95
CA CYS A 389 -5.09 8.51 31.75
C CYS A 389 -4.66 9.94 31.43
N ASP A 390 -4.77 10.84 32.40
CA ASP A 390 -4.68 12.30 32.23
C ASP A 390 -3.38 12.78 31.56
N SER A 391 -2.28 12.05 31.74
CA SER A 391 -0.96 12.38 31.16
C SER A 391 -0.70 11.80 29.78
N LEU A 392 -1.61 10.98 29.22
CA LEU A 392 -1.38 10.24 27.98
C LEU A 392 -1.38 11.20 26.80
N GLN A 393 -0.24 11.35 26.11
CA GLN A 393 -0.06 12.40 25.10
C GLN A 393 -0.46 11.97 23.70
N SER A 394 -0.18 10.71 23.35
CA SER A 394 -0.50 10.11 22.06
C SER A 394 -0.76 8.61 22.22
N VAL A 395 -1.59 8.08 21.33
CA VAL A 395 -1.85 6.63 21.22
C VAL A 395 -1.87 6.28 19.74
N ASN A 396 -1.04 5.32 19.35
CA ASN A 396 -1.14 4.67 18.05
C ASN A 396 -1.97 3.40 18.20
N ILE A 397 -3.15 3.36 17.59
CA ILE A 397 -4.03 2.20 17.60
C ILE A 397 -3.69 1.36 16.35
N PRO A 398 -3.23 0.10 16.49
CA PRO A 398 -2.77 -0.67 15.35
C PRO A 398 -3.92 -1.16 14.46
N ASN A 399 -3.64 -1.37 13.16
CA ASN A 399 -4.58 -1.82 12.12
C ASN A 399 -5.23 -3.20 12.39
N SER A 400 -4.80 -3.89 13.45
CA SER A 400 -5.43 -5.12 13.93
C SER A 400 -6.68 -4.87 14.77
N VAL A 401 -6.86 -3.66 15.32
CA VAL A 401 -7.98 -3.33 16.22
C VAL A 401 -9.25 -3.10 15.41
N THR A 402 -10.31 -3.83 15.74
CA THR A 402 -11.60 -3.73 15.03
C THR A 402 -12.69 -2.99 15.81
N SER A 403 -12.50 -2.78 17.11
CA SER A 403 -13.46 -2.13 18.00
C SER A 403 -12.79 -1.34 19.14
N ILE A 404 -13.35 -0.15 19.42
CA ILE A 404 -13.00 0.70 20.55
C ILE A 404 -14.22 0.81 21.46
N GLY A 405 -14.12 0.30 22.69
CA GLY A 405 -15.22 0.25 23.65
C GLY A 405 -15.64 1.60 24.24
N ASP A 406 -16.75 1.59 24.98
CA ASP A 406 -17.32 2.78 25.62
C ASP A 406 -16.32 3.40 26.60
N ARG A 407 -16.17 4.72 26.57
CA ARG A 407 -15.23 5.48 27.41
C ARG A 407 -13.77 5.03 27.29
N ALA A 408 -13.38 4.29 26.26
CA ALA A 408 -12.05 3.68 26.16
C ALA A 408 -10.91 4.67 26.44
N PHE A 409 -10.99 5.89 25.96
CA PHE A 409 -10.03 6.99 26.18
C PHE A 409 -10.70 8.22 26.82
N ALA A 410 -11.80 8.04 27.56
CA ALA A 410 -12.49 9.17 28.17
C ALA A 410 -11.63 9.84 29.24
N VAL A 411 -11.59 11.18 29.20
CA VAL A 411 -10.85 12.05 30.15
C VAL A 411 -9.33 11.83 30.07
N CYS A 412 -8.80 11.58 28.87
CA CYS A 412 -7.35 11.65 28.63
C CYS A 412 -6.96 13.10 28.31
N ASP A 413 -6.87 13.95 29.34
CA ASP A 413 -6.72 15.41 29.18
C ASP A 413 -5.53 15.85 28.33
N SER A 414 -4.40 15.14 28.40
CA SER A 414 -3.19 15.46 27.63
C SER A 414 -3.16 14.86 26.23
N LEU A 415 -4.16 14.09 25.81
CA LEU A 415 -4.14 13.38 24.51
C LEU A 415 -4.28 14.39 23.38
N GLN A 416 -3.20 14.62 22.62
CA GLN A 416 -3.14 15.65 21.58
C GLN A 416 -3.58 15.13 20.21
N SER A 417 -3.31 13.86 19.94
CA SER A 417 -3.60 13.20 18.67
C SER A 417 -3.97 11.73 18.88
N VAL A 418 -4.94 11.25 18.11
CA VAL A 418 -5.25 9.83 17.96
C VAL A 418 -5.42 9.52 16.47
N THR A 419 -4.79 8.44 16.02
CA THR A 419 -5.04 7.86 14.70
C THR A 419 -5.89 6.62 14.92
N ILE A 420 -7.12 6.64 14.40
CA ILE A 420 -8.03 5.49 14.42
C ILE A 420 -7.86 4.76 13.09
N PRO A 421 -7.42 3.49 13.08
CA PRO A 421 -7.10 2.78 11.85
C PRO A 421 -8.36 2.31 11.09
N ASP A 422 -8.21 2.08 9.79
CA ASP A 422 -9.30 1.67 8.88
C ASP A 422 -9.93 0.32 9.23
N SER A 423 -9.32 -0.46 10.12
CA SER A 423 -9.89 -1.68 10.65
C SER A 423 -11.02 -1.44 11.67
N VAL A 424 -11.11 -0.25 12.27
CA VAL A 424 -12.07 0.04 13.35
C VAL A 424 -13.48 0.28 12.79
N THR A 425 -14.38 -0.66 13.04
CA THR A 425 -15.77 -0.59 12.55
C THR A 425 -16.72 0.11 13.53
N SER A 426 -16.29 0.32 14.78
CA SER A 426 -17.12 0.89 15.85
C SER A 426 -16.31 1.71 16.87
N ILE A 427 -16.83 2.89 17.19
CA ILE A 427 -16.34 3.78 18.27
C ILE A 427 -17.46 3.86 19.31
N GLY A 428 -17.20 3.39 20.53
CA GLY A 428 -18.20 3.31 21.60
C GLY A 428 -18.67 4.67 22.14
N ASP A 429 -19.71 4.62 22.98
CA ASP A 429 -20.25 5.82 23.63
C ASP A 429 -19.18 6.47 24.51
N TRP A 430 -19.05 7.79 24.46
CA TRP A 430 -18.04 8.56 25.20
C TRP A 430 -16.58 8.14 24.93
N ALA A 431 -16.26 7.42 23.85
CA ALA A 431 -14.94 6.81 23.65
C ALA A 431 -13.75 7.78 23.83
N PHE A 432 -13.86 9.02 23.37
CA PHE A 432 -12.86 10.09 23.50
C PHE A 432 -13.41 11.31 24.25
N ALA A 433 -14.48 11.15 25.04
CA ALA A 433 -15.09 12.27 25.73
C ALA A 433 -14.14 12.89 26.75
N GLY A 434 -14.00 14.21 26.74
CA GLY A 434 -13.14 14.95 27.67
C GLY A 434 -11.66 14.92 27.34
N CYS A 435 -11.25 14.47 26.15
CA CYS A 435 -9.87 14.63 25.68
C CYS A 435 -9.60 16.10 25.33
N SER A 436 -9.42 16.93 26.36
CA SER A 436 -9.44 18.39 26.26
C SER A 436 -8.31 18.98 25.40
N SER A 437 -7.18 18.28 25.26
CA SER A 437 -6.05 18.66 24.40
C SER A 437 -6.10 18.09 22.97
N LEU A 438 -7.10 17.26 22.62
CA LEU A 438 -7.15 16.61 21.31
C LEU A 438 -7.40 17.65 20.22
N GLN A 439 -6.45 17.81 19.28
CA GLN A 439 -6.47 18.89 18.28
C GLN A 439 -7.13 18.48 16.97
N SER A 440 -6.96 17.21 16.59
CA SER A 440 -7.49 16.65 15.34
C SER A 440 -7.88 15.19 15.55
N VAL A 441 -8.94 14.75 14.87
CA VAL A 441 -9.29 13.34 14.74
C VAL A 441 -9.66 13.04 13.29
N THR A 442 -9.08 11.96 12.77
CA THR A 442 -9.48 11.37 11.49
C THR A 442 -10.34 10.14 11.81
N ILE A 443 -11.60 10.16 11.40
CA ILE A 443 -12.50 9.02 11.52
C ILE A 443 -12.34 8.19 10.24
N PRO A 444 -12.04 6.88 10.32
CA PRO A 444 -11.76 6.08 9.15
C PRO A 444 -13.03 5.69 8.38
N ASP A 445 -12.87 5.39 7.09
CA ASP A 445 -13.96 5.04 6.16
C ASP A 445 -14.72 3.77 6.55
N SER A 446 -14.23 2.96 7.48
CA SER A 446 -14.94 1.79 8.00
C SER A 446 -15.98 2.11 9.09
N VAL A 447 -15.99 3.33 9.64
CA VAL A 447 -16.94 3.73 10.70
C VAL A 447 -18.28 4.13 10.08
N THR A 448 -19.35 3.42 10.45
CA THR A 448 -20.69 3.66 9.91
C THR A 448 -21.56 4.60 10.73
N SER A 449 -21.18 4.88 11.97
CA SER A 449 -21.88 5.81 12.88
C SER A 449 -20.95 6.39 13.93
N ILE A 450 -21.21 7.63 14.35
CA ILE A 450 -20.51 8.28 15.47
C ILE A 450 -21.43 8.21 16.69
N SER A 451 -21.04 7.46 17.71
CA SER A 451 -21.87 7.16 18.89
C SER A 451 -22.09 8.37 19.82
N ASP A 452 -22.98 8.19 20.81
CA ASP A 452 -23.37 9.26 21.73
C ASP A 452 -22.15 9.77 22.50
N ARG A 453 -21.94 11.09 22.47
CA ARG A 453 -20.86 11.80 23.19
C ARG A 453 -19.45 11.33 22.85
N ALA A 454 -19.24 10.67 21.71
CA ALA A 454 -17.95 10.09 21.33
C ALA A 454 -16.76 11.05 21.49
N PHE A 455 -16.93 12.34 21.16
CA PHE A 455 -15.92 13.40 21.26
C PHE A 455 -16.41 14.59 22.12
N MET A 456 -17.37 14.36 23.02
CA MET A 456 -17.90 15.42 23.87
C MET A 456 -16.79 16.05 24.71
N GLY A 457 -16.65 17.37 24.69
CA GLY A 457 -15.69 18.10 25.52
C GLY A 457 -14.24 18.05 25.03
N CYS A 458 -13.99 17.61 23.79
CA CYS A 458 -12.70 17.78 23.12
C CYS A 458 -12.46 19.26 22.76
N SER A 459 -12.21 20.09 23.78
CA SER A 459 -12.25 21.55 23.66
C SER A 459 -11.21 22.14 22.71
N SER A 460 -10.10 21.43 22.46
CA SER A 460 -9.04 21.85 21.54
C SER A 460 -9.23 21.32 20.11
N LEU A 461 -10.29 20.54 19.84
CA LEU A 461 -10.51 19.93 18.53
C LEU A 461 -10.83 21.03 17.52
N GLN A 462 -9.95 21.24 16.54
CA GLN A 462 -10.05 22.32 15.56
C GLN A 462 -10.77 21.88 14.28
N SER A 463 -10.57 20.63 13.90
CA SER A 463 -11.17 20.00 12.71
C SER A 463 -11.55 18.56 13.00
N VAL A 464 -12.61 18.11 12.33
CA VAL A 464 -13.00 16.71 12.24
C VAL A 464 -13.34 16.40 10.79
N THR A 465 -12.77 15.32 10.26
CA THR A 465 -13.16 14.76 8.97
C THR A 465 -14.16 13.62 9.24
N ILE A 466 -15.38 13.78 8.76
CA ILE A 466 -16.43 12.76 8.83
C ILE A 466 -16.47 12.07 7.47
N PRO A 467 -16.18 10.76 7.37
CA PRO A 467 -16.11 10.06 6.09
C PRO A 467 -17.49 9.77 5.50
N ASP A 468 -17.53 9.52 4.19
CA ASP A 468 -18.75 9.23 3.42
C ASP A 468 -19.42 7.90 3.82
N SER A 469 -18.80 7.10 4.68
CA SER A 469 -19.42 5.90 5.25
C SER A 469 -20.33 6.17 6.46
N VAL A 470 -20.23 7.34 7.11
CA VAL A 470 -21.00 7.65 8.31
C VAL A 470 -22.46 7.97 7.96
N THR A 471 -23.39 7.22 8.52
CA THR A 471 -24.84 7.37 8.25
C THR A 471 -25.59 8.18 9.32
N SER A 472 -25.00 8.34 10.50
CA SER A 472 -25.61 9.03 11.65
C SER A 472 -24.58 9.59 12.62
N ILE A 473 -24.93 10.73 13.24
CA ILE A 473 -24.16 11.39 14.30
C ILE A 473 -24.99 11.38 15.59
N GLY A 474 -24.45 10.79 16.66
CA GLY A 474 -25.13 10.58 17.93
C GLY A 474 -25.39 11.86 18.75
N ASN A 475 -26.14 11.70 19.85
CA ASN A 475 -26.45 12.79 20.76
C ASN A 475 -25.16 13.32 21.41
N SER A 476 -25.02 14.65 21.41
CA SER A 476 -23.88 15.36 21.99
C SER A 476 -22.50 14.88 21.49
N ALA A 477 -22.43 14.24 20.32
CA ALA A 477 -21.22 13.60 19.79
C ALA A 477 -19.99 14.54 19.79
N PHE A 478 -20.17 15.81 19.45
CA PHE A 478 -19.17 16.87 19.42
C PHE A 478 -19.54 18.05 20.33
N SER A 479 -20.39 17.82 21.33
CA SER A 479 -20.80 18.91 22.23
C SER A 479 -19.60 19.43 23.03
N TYR A 480 -19.50 20.75 23.23
CA TYR A 480 -18.39 21.44 23.89
C TYR A 480 -17.03 21.33 23.18
N CYS A 481 -17.00 21.02 21.88
CA CYS A 481 -15.81 21.17 21.02
C CYS A 481 -15.55 22.65 20.68
N LYS A 482 -15.14 23.42 21.69
CA LYS A 482 -15.08 24.89 21.64
C LYS A 482 -14.16 25.47 20.56
N SER A 483 -13.17 24.73 20.10
CA SER A 483 -12.22 25.16 19.07
C SER A 483 -12.59 24.71 17.66
N LEU A 484 -13.67 23.94 17.49
CA LEU A 484 -14.06 23.39 16.20
C LEU A 484 -14.51 24.53 15.28
N GLN A 485 -13.85 24.73 14.14
CA GLN A 485 -14.07 25.90 13.28
C GLN A 485 -15.06 25.64 12.15
N SER A 486 -15.01 24.45 11.57
CA SER A 486 -15.88 24.05 10.46
C SER A 486 -16.17 22.56 10.54
N VAL A 487 -17.35 22.18 10.07
CA VAL A 487 -17.69 20.77 9.86
C VAL A 487 -18.45 20.60 8.54
N THR A 488 -18.02 19.61 7.77
CA THR A 488 -18.74 19.15 6.57
C THR A 488 -19.45 17.85 6.93
N ILE A 489 -20.76 17.84 6.76
CA ILE A 489 -21.60 16.66 6.96
C ILE A 489 -21.76 15.97 5.59
N PRO A 490 -21.25 14.74 5.41
CA PRO A 490 -21.26 14.08 4.11
C PRO A 490 -22.66 13.63 3.67
N ASP A 491 -22.79 13.33 2.37
CA ASP A 491 -24.06 12.96 1.72
C ASP A 491 -24.67 11.66 2.24
N SER A 492 -23.90 10.84 2.95
CA SER A 492 -24.40 9.61 3.58
C SER A 492 -25.11 9.82 4.91
N VAL A 493 -24.92 10.97 5.58
CA VAL A 493 -25.52 11.22 6.89
C VAL A 493 -27.00 11.51 6.75
N THR A 494 -27.83 10.70 7.42
CA THR A 494 -29.30 10.86 7.39
C THR A 494 -29.85 11.54 8.63
N SER A 495 -29.09 11.55 9.74
CA SER A 495 -29.53 12.10 11.03
C SER A 495 -28.39 12.68 11.88
N ILE A 496 -28.67 13.81 12.52
CA ILE A 496 -27.81 14.49 13.50
C ILE A 496 -28.54 14.50 14.85
N GLY A 497 -27.91 13.97 15.91
CA GLY A 497 -28.49 13.79 17.24
C GLY A 497 -28.75 15.09 18.01
N ASN A 498 -29.42 14.96 19.16
CA ASN A 498 -29.69 16.10 20.05
C ASN A 498 -28.37 16.67 20.60
N SER A 499 -28.26 18.00 20.64
CA SER A 499 -27.05 18.69 21.13
C SER A 499 -25.74 18.26 20.46
N ALA A 500 -25.78 17.66 19.27
CA ALA A 500 -24.61 17.03 18.62
C ALA A 500 -23.38 17.96 18.56
N PHE A 501 -23.57 19.25 18.28
CA PHE A 501 -22.56 20.29 18.23
C PHE A 501 -22.86 21.43 19.23
N GLU A 502 -23.66 21.18 20.28
CA GLU A 502 -23.97 22.18 21.30
C GLU A 502 -22.69 22.76 21.93
N ASN A 503 -22.61 24.08 22.12
CA ASN A 503 -21.46 24.81 22.67
C ASN A 503 -20.16 24.69 21.85
N CYS A 504 -20.24 24.51 20.53
CA CYS A 504 -19.10 24.68 19.62
C CYS A 504 -18.91 26.18 19.30
N SER A 505 -18.46 26.96 20.27
CA SER A 505 -18.44 28.43 20.20
C SER A 505 -17.60 29.04 19.07
N SER A 506 -16.59 28.31 18.55
CA SER A 506 -15.76 28.76 17.42
C SER A 506 -16.24 28.26 16.05
N LEU A 507 -17.35 27.52 15.99
CA LEU A 507 -17.87 26.94 14.76
C LEU A 507 -18.43 28.06 13.89
N GLN A 508 -17.79 28.30 12.74
CA GLN A 508 -18.12 29.39 11.81
C GLN A 508 -18.94 28.92 10.62
N SER A 509 -18.80 27.65 10.23
CA SER A 509 -19.49 27.11 9.07
C SER A 509 -19.85 25.65 9.26
N VAL A 510 -21.08 25.30 8.87
CA VAL A 510 -21.57 23.93 8.79
C VAL A 510 -22.12 23.72 7.39
N ILE A 511 -21.58 22.74 6.66
CA ILE A 511 -22.14 22.29 5.38
C ILE A 511 -22.97 21.05 5.67
N ILE A 512 -24.28 21.13 5.44
CA ILE A 512 -25.23 20.04 5.65
C ILE A 512 -25.71 19.57 4.28
N SER A 513 -25.55 18.27 3.99
CA SER A 513 -26.07 17.67 2.76
C SER A 513 -27.60 17.59 2.76
N ASP A 514 -28.19 17.59 1.55
CA ASP A 514 -29.63 17.41 1.30
C ASP A 514 -30.16 16.04 1.78
N SER A 515 -29.28 15.07 2.05
CA SER A 515 -29.62 13.75 2.59
C SER A 515 -30.02 13.78 4.07
N VAL A 516 -29.69 14.83 4.82
CA VAL A 516 -30.00 14.95 6.25
C VAL A 516 -31.49 15.18 6.44
N THR A 517 -32.19 14.14 6.91
CA THR A 517 -33.65 14.18 7.13
C THR A 517 -34.07 14.57 8.55
N SER A 518 -33.13 14.56 9.50
CA SER A 518 -33.40 14.84 10.91
C SER A 518 -32.22 15.56 11.58
N ILE A 519 -32.52 16.70 12.20
CA ILE A 519 -31.58 17.45 13.05
C ILE A 519 -32.20 17.54 14.45
N GLY A 520 -31.50 16.99 15.44
CA GLY A 520 -31.95 16.89 16.81
C GLY A 520 -32.11 18.25 17.49
N ASN A 521 -32.85 18.26 18.60
CA ASN A 521 -33.04 19.44 19.41
C ASN A 521 -31.69 19.97 19.91
N LEU A 522 -31.50 21.30 19.83
CA LEU A 522 -30.28 21.98 20.28
C LEU A 522 -29.00 21.51 19.57
N ALA A 523 -29.09 20.82 18.42
CA ALA A 523 -27.93 20.26 17.73
C ALA A 523 -26.80 21.29 17.50
N PHE A 524 -27.13 22.57 17.29
CA PHE A 524 -26.17 23.67 17.14
C PHE A 524 -26.45 24.81 18.13
N SER A 525 -26.96 24.52 19.34
CA SER A 525 -27.16 25.56 20.37
C SER A 525 -25.83 26.12 20.86
N TYR A 526 -25.78 27.41 21.18
CA TYR A 526 -24.58 28.09 21.72
C TYR A 526 -23.34 27.97 20.80
N CYS A 527 -23.56 27.83 19.49
CA CYS A 527 -22.53 28.01 18.45
C CYS A 527 -22.45 29.49 18.06
N ASP A 528 -21.88 30.31 18.94
CA ASP A 528 -21.97 31.77 18.83
C ASP A 528 -21.34 32.38 17.56
N SER A 529 -20.50 31.62 16.85
CA SER A 529 -19.82 32.04 15.61
C SER A 529 -20.49 31.56 14.31
N LEU A 530 -21.55 30.74 14.41
CA LEU A 530 -22.30 30.15 13.28
C LEU A 530 -23.50 31.02 12.90
#